data_AF-A0A365NGI5-F1
#
_entry.id   AF-A0A365NGI5-F1
#
_cell.length_a   1.000
_cell.length_b   1.000
_cell.length_c   1.000
_cell.angle_alpha   90.00
_cell.angle_beta   90.00
_cell.angle_gamma   90.00
#
_symmetry.space_group_name_H-M   'P 1'
#
loop_
_entity.id
_entity.type
_entity.pdbx_description
1 polymer ?
#
loop_
_entity_poly.entity_id
_entity_poly.type
_entity_poly.pdbx_seq_one_letter_code
_entity_poly.pdbx_strand_id
1 'polypeptide(L)'
;MVPKASFGVLGVLALASGVASGREGIQPEHEYAKERAHMVFNAIHSAGREWGSALYHNGFGFFPATVPEGTMFYHGSRQNVTPTGPEWLAFDIEHAENFARSFKYRPGGRHPGAPPGPPPGKKKPDAEKGQTGENEDRQELRRRSEYIKTDTGNDPLDEVADTKGDDDTVVVRGYFHTYQTNRDLKVLVIDGMSAGKTDMGTLDSQDLVLRENNTNRGSMDEWNRANDLCKLASEWGIDGFVRIEIGIEIIKCDFGESLDLVSMMRTELMDRIMGKSGLATFQFVRAVGERKRLALMVHEPLQSQYFIDEVEAATLTWYNAPPSPDDNSMADQREVNRTADAIEQCRVHYLRPALKARQQWSFEDELIYTSLDAVLGTICQTLFSVRNALLEASGSDLDEYRIRLDNENDTEMEKAISSGRAVIRALMSDLGWSTWKKPQPCQPDEVNTIAMWPFGTKEDHWHPGCRSIETVQQPGDSYWWNRRPRKV
;
A
#
# COMPACT_ATOMS: atom_id res chain seq x y z
N MET A 1 49.59 -52.66 29.50
CA MET A 1 49.61 -51.75 28.33
C MET A 1 48.60 -52.29 27.31
N VAL A 2 47.67 -51.43 26.90
CA VAL A 2 46.44 -51.74 26.17
C VAL A 2 46.71 -52.42 24.82
N PRO A 3 46.04 -53.56 24.52
CA PRO A 3 45.84 -54.02 23.15
C PRO A 3 44.40 -53.77 22.68
N LYS A 4 44.30 -53.79 21.35
CA LYS A 4 43.22 -53.35 20.46
C LYS A 4 41.87 -54.06 20.66
N ALA A 5 40.83 -53.36 20.20
CA ALA A 5 39.44 -53.77 20.12
C ALA A 5 39.21 -55.12 19.43
N SER A 6 38.23 -55.86 19.92
CA SER A 6 37.49 -56.90 19.20
C SER A 6 36.00 -56.58 19.33
N PHE A 7 35.36 -56.22 18.22
CA PHE A 7 33.92 -56.01 18.15
C PHE A 7 33.25 -57.39 18.02
N GLY A 8 32.83 -57.93 19.15
CA GLY A 8 31.94 -59.08 19.25
C GLY A 8 30.49 -58.64 19.28
N VAL A 9 29.70 -59.21 18.38
CA VAL A 9 28.26 -59.07 18.19
C VAL A 9 27.48 -59.31 19.50
N LEU A 10 26.57 -58.38 19.85
CA LEU A 10 25.48 -58.66 20.78
C LEU A 10 24.25 -57.80 20.44
N GLY A 11 23.18 -58.49 20.07
CA GLY A 11 21.82 -58.13 20.48
C GLY A 11 21.04 -57.16 19.61
N VAL A 12 20.40 -57.70 18.57
CA VAL A 12 19.18 -57.12 17.97
C VAL A 12 18.09 -57.03 19.03
N LEU A 13 17.55 -55.83 19.31
CA LEU A 13 16.14 -55.54 19.59
C LEU A 13 16.00 -54.06 20.00
N ALA A 14 15.88 -53.17 19.01
CA ALA A 14 15.20 -51.90 19.19
C ALA A 14 14.10 -51.85 18.13
N LEU A 15 12.87 -52.01 18.63
CA LEU A 15 11.63 -51.89 17.88
C LEU A 15 11.62 -50.58 17.09
N ALA A 16 11.25 -50.69 15.82
CA ALA A 16 10.89 -49.60 14.96
C ALA A 16 9.80 -48.75 15.64
N SER A 17 10.22 -47.65 16.28
CA SER A 17 9.38 -46.49 16.52
C SER A 17 9.93 -45.37 15.65
N GLY A 18 9.89 -45.60 14.33
CA GLY A 18 9.85 -44.49 13.41
C GLY A 18 8.54 -43.77 13.66
N VAL A 19 8.56 -42.78 14.55
CA VAL A 19 7.51 -41.77 14.58
C VAL A 19 7.59 -41.12 13.21
N ALA A 20 6.68 -41.54 12.33
CA ALA A 20 6.29 -40.74 11.19
C ALA A 20 5.77 -39.43 11.76
N SER A 21 6.67 -38.47 11.99
CA SER A 21 6.29 -37.07 11.98
C SER A 21 5.98 -36.78 10.53
N GLY A 22 4.74 -37.12 10.12
CA GLY A 22 4.10 -36.38 9.07
C GLY A 22 4.24 -34.93 9.49
N ARG A 23 4.85 -34.11 8.65
CA ARG A 23 4.71 -32.66 8.79
C ARG A 23 3.21 -32.41 8.66
N GLU A 24 2.50 -32.30 9.77
CA GLU A 24 1.18 -31.67 9.76
C GLU A 24 1.38 -30.34 9.04
N GLY A 25 0.72 -30.18 7.90
CA GLY A 25 0.77 -28.92 7.18
C GLY A 25 0.27 -27.83 8.12
N ILE A 26 0.94 -26.68 8.15
CA ILE A 26 0.53 -25.52 8.95
C ILE A 26 -0.96 -25.28 8.71
N GLN A 27 -1.79 -25.49 9.72
CA GLN A 27 -3.23 -25.25 9.65
C GLN A 27 -3.53 -23.84 10.16
N PRO A 28 -4.59 -23.19 9.63
CA PRO A 28 -5.10 -21.96 10.21
C PRO A 28 -5.71 -22.27 11.60
N GLU A 29 -5.15 -21.68 12.66
CA GLU A 29 -5.62 -21.85 14.04
C GLU A 29 -5.67 -20.51 14.79
N HIS A 30 -6.54 -20.41 15.80
CA HIS A 30 -6.69 -19.20 16.61
C HIS A 30 -5.39 -18.78 17.31
N GLU A 31 -4.55 -19.73 17.74
CA GLU A 31 -3.27 -19.41 18.39
C GLU A 31 -2.28 -18.78 17.40
N TYR A 32 -2.18 -19.29 16.17
CA TYR A 32 -1.38 -18.66 15.12
C TYR A 32 -1.93 -17.29 14.72
N ALA A 33 -3.26 -17.13 14.66
CA ALA A 33 -3.90 -15.85 14.40
C ALA A 33 -3.53 -14.80 15.48
N LYS A 34 -3.48 -15.20 16.76
CA LYS A 34 -3.02 -14.33 17.85
C LYS A 34 -1.52 -14.02 17.75
N GLU A 35 -0.68 -15.04 17.52
CA GLU A 35 0.78 -14.87 17.42
C GLU A 35 1.18 -13.93 16.27
N ARG A 36 0.47 -14.03 15.14
CA ARG A 36 0.72 -13.25 13.90
C ARG A 36 -0.22 -12.07 13.74
N ALA A 37 -0.97 -11.72 14.77
CA ALA A 37 -2.07 -10.75 14.70
C ALA A 37 -1.67 -9.39 14.12
N HIS A 38 -0.48 -8.91 14.44
CA HIS A 38 0.05 -7.63 13.95
C HIS A 38 0.23 -7.62 12.42
N MET A 39 0.53 -8.75 11.78
CA MET A 39 0.66 -8.84 10.32
C MET A 39 -0.69 -8.68 9.65
N VAL A 40 -1.72 -9.37 10.15
CA VAL A 40 -3.10 -9.26 9.65
C VAL A 40 -3.64 -7.84 9.86
N PHE A 41 -3.43 -7.28 11.06
CA PHE A 41 -3.82 -5.89 11.35
C PHE A 41 -3.13 -4.91 10.41
N ASN A 42 -1.82 -5.05 10.17
CA ASN A 42 -1.07 -4.17 9.28
C ASN A 42 -1.50 -4.29 7.83
N ALA A 43 -1.87 -5.49 7.36
CA ALA A 43 -2.43 -5.70 6.03
C ALA A 43 -3.76 -4.94 5.87
N ILE A 44 -4.69 -5.10 6.81
CA ILE A 44 -5.99 -4.41 6.80
C ILE A 44 -5.81 -2.89 6.91
N HIS A 45 -4.94 -2.44 7.82
CA HIS A 45 -4.65 -1.02 8.00
C HIS A 45 -4.01 -0.40 6.75
N SER A 46 -3.15 -1.15 6.05
CA SER A 46 -2.41 -0.66 4.87
C SER A 46 -3.19 -0.83 3.56
N ALA A 47 -4.31 -1.55 3.55
CA ALA A 47 -5.15 -1.72 2.37
C ALA A 47 -5.53 -0.35 1.77
N GLY A 48 -5.18 -0.15 0.49
CA GLY A 48 -5.41 1.12 -0.22
C GLY A 48 -4.50 2.28 0.21
N ARG A 49 -3.42 2.04 0.97
CA ARG A 49 -2.47 3.06 1.43
C ARG A 49 -1.05 2.80 0.91
N GLU A 50 -0.60 3.66 -0.01
CA GLU A 50 0.70 3.54 -0.69
C GLU A 50 1.87 3.27 0.23
N TRP A 51 2.01 4.02 1.33
CA TRP A 51 3.14 3.87 2.25
C TRP A 51 3.20 2.48 2.91
N GLY A 52 2.05 1.95 3.32
CA GLY A 52 1.97 0.63 3.95
C GLY A 52 2.19 -0.48 2.94
N SER A 53 1.58 -0.35 1.76
CA SER A 53 1.77 -1.25 0.63
C SER A 53 3.24 -1.28 0.18
N ALA A 54 3.95 -0.15 0.16
CA ALA A 54 5.36 -0.08 -0.20
C ALA A 54 6.30 -0.77 0.82
N LEU A 55 5.99 -0.65 2.12
CA LEU A 55 6.73 -1.36 3.18
C LEU A 55 6.57 -2.87 3.06
N TYR A 56 5.36 -3.34 2.75
CA TYR A 56 5.02 -4.75 2.61
C TYR A 56 4.68 -5.08 1.15
N HIS A 57 5.66 -4.87 0.26
CA HIS A 57 5.44 -4.80 -1.19
C HIS A 57 4.82 -6.04 -1.85
N ASN A 58 4.94 -7.23 -1.28
CA ASN A 58 4.28 -8.41 -1.85
C ASN A 58 2.77 -8.39 -1.65
N GLY A 59 2.30 -7.86 -0.51
CA GLY A 59 0.91 -7.99 -0.10
C GLY A 59 0.50 -9.45 0.10
N PHE A 60 -0.53 -9.68 0.91
CA PHE A 60 -1.05 -11.04 1.12
C PHE A 60 -2.59 -11.10 1.16
N GLY A 61 -3.26 -10.01 0.82
CA GLY A 61 -4.72 -9.88 0.89
C GLY A 61 -5.39 -9.49 -0.42
N PHE A 62 -6.68 -9.83 -0.50
CA PHE A 62 -7.62 -9.29 -1.47
C PHE A 62 -8.77 -8.65 -0.71
N PHE A 63 -9.11 -7.41 -1.03
CA PHE A 63 -10.15 -6.68 -0.32
C PHE A 63 -11.28 -6.30 -1.29
N PRO A 64 -12.47 -6.89 -1.13
CA PRO A 64 -13.66 -6.39 -1.81
C PRO A 64 -13.93 -4.95 -1.35
N ALA A 65 -14.09 -4.04 -2.30
CA ALA A 65 -14.29 -2.63 -2.02
C ALA A 65 -15.31 -2.01 -2.98
N THR A 66 -15.78 -0.82 -2.61
CA THR A 66 -16.68 -0.02 -3.43
C THR A 66 -16.05 1.33 -3.70
N VAL A 67 -15.98 1.72 -4.97
CA VAL A 67 -15.69 3.09 -5.36
C VAL A 67 -17.03 3.82 -5.50
N PRO A 68 -17.31 4.86 -4.70
CA PRO A 68 -18.61 5.53 -4.74
C PRO A 68 -18.92 6.19 -6.08
N GLU A 69 -20.20 6.35 -6.39
CA GLU A 69 -20.69 7.26 -7.44
C GLU A 69 -20.11 8.68 -7.26
N GLY A 70 -19.80 9.34 -8.38
CA GLY A 70 -19.24 10.69 -8.40
C GLY A 70 -17.72 10.75 -8.20
N THR A 71 -17.04 9.62 -8.02
CA THR A 71 -15.58 9.54 -7.89
C THR A 71 -14.91 9.91 -9.22
N MET A 72 -13.84 10.71 -9.14
CA MET A 72 -13.07 11.13 -10.29
C MET A 72 -11.94 10.14 -10.59
N PHE A 73 -11.78 9.83 -11.88
CA PHE A 73 -10.68 9.03 -12.39
C PHE A 73 -9.91 9.78 -13.48
N TYR A 74 -8.61 9.54 -13.53
CA TYR A 74 -7.70 10.21 -14.46
C TYR A 74 -7.01 9.22 -15.37
N HIS A 75 -6.83 9.57 -16.64
CA HIS A 75 -6.24 8.68 -17.64
C HIS A 75 -5.31 9.45 -18.56
N GLY A 76 -4.07 8.99 -18.68
CA GLY A 76 -3.12 9.49 -19.66
C GLY A 76 -3.07 8.59 -20.89
N SER A 77 -3.31 9.15 -22.07
CA SER A 77 -3.34 8.40 -23.33
C SER A 77 -2.57 9.09 -24.46
N ARG A 78 -2.33 8.35 -25.53
CA ARG A 78 -1.90 8.88 -26.84
C ARG A 78 -3.07 9.19 -27.77
N GLN A 79 -4.26 8.84 -27.36
CA GLN A 79 -5.46 8.94 -28.17
C GLN A 79 -6.41 9.97 -27.58
N ASN A 80 -7.19 10.63 -28.43
CA ASN A 80 -8.24 11.59 -28.05
C ASN A 80 -9.64 10.93 -28.07
N VAL A 81 -9.72 9.67 -27.65
CA VAL A 81 -10.97 8.91 -27.62
C VAL A 81 -11.09 8.11 -26.33
N THR A 82 -12.32 7.88 -25.89
CA THR A 82 -12.61 7.02 -24.75
C THR A 82 -12.30 5.55 -25.11
N PRO A 83 -11.53 4.84 -24.27
CA PRO A 83 -11.32 3.40 -24.40
C PRO A 83 -12.65 2.64 -24.34
N THR A 84 -12.73 1.51 -25.03
CA THR A 84 -13.94 0.65 -25.03
C THR A 84 -13.75 -0.68 -24.32
N GLY A 85 -12.52 -1.04 -23.96
CA GLY A 85 -12.19 -2.30 -23.30
C GLY A 85 -11.40 -2.07 -22.01
N PRO A 86 -10.71 -3.11 -21.50
CA PRO A 86 -9.87 -3.00 -20.33
C PRO A 86 -8.83 -1.87 -20.47
N GLU A 87 -8.76 -0.98 -19.49
CA GLU A 87 -7.80 0.14 -19.49
C GLU A 87 -7.49 0.59 -18.05
N TRP A 88 -6.33 1.24 -17.87
CA TRP A 88 -5.86 1.74 -16.58
C TRP A 88 -6.33 3.17 -16.30
N LEU A 89 -6.88 3.39 -15.11
CA LEU A 89 -7.19 4.72 -14.59
C LEU A 89 -6.42 4.95 -13.29
N ALA A 90 -6.13 6.20 -12.97
CA ALA A 90 -5.53 6.61 -11.71
C ALA A 90 -6.55 7.34 -10.83
N PHE A 91 -6.37 7.22 -9.52
CA PHE A 91 -7.09 8.05 -8.54
C PHE A 91 -6.50 9.45 -8.41
N ASP A 92 -5.24 9.64 -8.84
CA ASP A 92 -4.50 10.89 -8.73
C ASP A 92 -4.06 11.41 -10.10
N ILE A 93 -4.11 12.74 -10.26
CA ILE A 93 -3.79 13.44 -11.51
C ILE A 93 -2.32 13.20 -11.86
N GLU A 94 -1.44 13.37 -10.88
CA GLU A 94 0.02 13.30 -11.02
C GLU A 94 0.46 11.94 -11.57
N HIS A 95 -0.23 10.87 -11.17
CA HIS A 95 0.04 9.53 -11.67
C HIS A 95 -0.38 9.39 -13.14
N ALA A 96 -1.59 9.81 -13.50
CA ALA A 96 -2.08 9.74 -14.87
C ALA A 96 -1.32 10.66 -15.85
N GLU A 97 -0.85 11.83 -15.40
CA GLU A 97 -0.13 12.80 -16.24
C GLU A 97 1.15 12.22 -16.84
N ASN A 98 1.81 11.30 -16.14
CA ASN A 98 3.01 10.62 -16.63
C ASN A 98 2.76 9.87 -17.95
N PHE A 99 1.54 9.37 -18.14
CA PHE A 99 1.13 8.63 -19.34
C PHE A 99 0.55 9.54 -20.43
N ALA A 100 0.27 10.80 -20.11
CA ALA A 100 -0.31 11.81 -21.01
C ALA A 100 0.74 12.70 -21.70
N ARG A 101 2.04 12.45 -21.58
CA ARG A 101 3.09 13.42 -21.99
C ARG A 101 3.20 13.64 -23.50
N SER A 102 3.20 14.91 -23.92
CA SER A 102 3.57 15.33 -25.28
C SER A 102 5.06 15.65 -25.39
N PHE A 103 5.75 15.12 -26.40
CA PHE A 103 7.19 15.36 -26.59
C PHE A 103 7.60 15.34 -28.05
N LYS A 104 8.79 15.88 -28.31
CA LYS A 104 9.46 15.80 -29.60
C LYS A 104 10.54 14.72 -29.60
N TYR A 105 10.69 14.01 -30.70
CA TYR A 105 11.74 13.00 -30.86
C TYR A 105 12.29 13.01 -32.29
N ARG A 106 13.62 12.86 -32.41
CA ARG A 106 14.28 12.67 -33.71
C ARG A 106 14.55 11.19 -33.96
N PRO A 107 14.18 10.64 -35.13
CA PRO A 107 14.47 9.26 -35.48
C PRO A 107 15.98 8.96 -35.40
N GLY A 108 16.39 8.16 -34.40
CA GLY A 108 17.80 7.79 -34.16
C GLY A 108 18.41 8.37 -32.87
N GLY A 109 17.70 9.25 -32.15
CA GLY A 109 18.10 9.76 -30.84
C GLY A 109 17.77 8.79 -29.68
N ARG A 110 18.22 9.09 -28.46
CA ARG A 110 17.70 8.43 -27.24
C ARG A 110 16.27 8.94 -26.99
N HIS A 111 15.30 8.03 -26.82
CA HIS A 111 13.94 8.37 -26.40
C HIS A 111 13.97 9.17 -25.08
N PRO A 112 13.42 10.39 -25.04
CA PRO A 112 13.24 11.12 -23.79
C PRO A 112 12.08 10.47 -23.01
N GLY A 113 12.38 9.87 -21.86
CA GLY A 113 11.37 9.53 -20.85
C GLY A 113 10.59 8.22 -21.02
N ALA A 114 11.07 7.26 -21.83
CA ALA A 114 10.60 5.89 -21.66
C ALA A 114 11.16 5.33 -20.33
N PRO A 115 10.37 4.60 -19.52
CA PRO A 115 10.89 3.79 -18.41
C PRO A 115 12.06 2.93 -18.90
N PRO A 116 13.03 2.55 -18.04
CA PRO A 116 14.19 1.77 -18.47
C PRO A 116 13.75 0.52 -19.25
N GLY A 117 14.02 0.49 -20.55
CA GLY A 117 13.84 -0.70 -21.37
C GLY A 117 14.81 -1.80 -20.96
N PRO A 118 14.51 -3.06 -21.30
CA PRO A 118 15.28 -4.22 -20.84
C PRO A 118 16.75 -4.17 -21.32
N PRO A 119 17.68 -4.83 -20.61
CA PRO A 119 19.05 -5.00 -21.08
C PRO A 119 19.08 -5.80 -22.40
N PRO A 120 20.05 -5.54 -23.31
CA PRO A 120 20.12 -6.27 -24.57
C PRO A 120 20.60 -7.72 -24.37
N GLY A 121 19.80 -8.68 -24.87
CA GLY A 121 20.17 -10.09 -25.12
C GLY A 121 19.11 -11.08 -24.59
N LYS A 122 18.59 -12.07 -25.32
CA LYS A 122 19.05 -12.81 -26.50
C LYS A 122 17.87 -13.12 -27.45
N LYS A 123 18.17 -13.32 -28.73
CA LYS A 123 17.35 -13.72 -29.89
C LYS A 123 15.85 -14.02 -29.64
N LYS A 124 14.98 -13.35 -30.41
CA LYS A 124 13.58 -13.75 -30.63
C LYS A 124 13.53 -15.24 -31.03
N PRO A 125 12.73 -16.08 -30.39
CA PRO A 125 12.34 -17.37 -30.95
C PRO A 125 11.44 -17.12 -32.17
N ASP A 126 11.65 -17.91 -33.22
CA ASP A 126 10.87 -17.84 -34.46
C ASP A 126 9.38 -18.08 -34.16
N ALA A 127 8.53 -17.16 -34.59
CA ALA A 127 7.09 -17.29 -34.48
C ALA A 127 6.58 -18.29 -35.52
N GLU A 128 6.11 -19.45 -35.06
CA GLU A 128 5.26 -20.33 -35.86
C GLU A 128 3.92 -19.64 -36.15
N LYS A 129 3.51 -19.72 -37.42
CA LYS A 129 2.24 -19.19 -37.93
C LYS A 129 1.08 -20.05 -37.42
N GLY A 130 0.13 -19.44 -36.73
CA GLY A 130 -1.13 -20.07 -36.32
C GLY A 130 -2.29 -19.09 -36.21
N GLN A 131 -3.13 -19.09 -37.25
CA GLN A 131 -4.55 -18.75 -37.35
C GLN A 131 -5.06 -17.31 -37.08
N THR A 132 -5.62 -16.81 -38.18
CA THR A 132 -6.33 -15.58 -38.50
C THR A 132 -7.63 -15.37 -37.71
N GLY A 133 -7.72 -14.25 -37.00
CA GLY A 133 -8.95 -13.73 -36.39
C GLY A 133 -8.75 -12.35 -35.74
N GLU A 134 -7.56 -12.08 -35.19
CA GLU A 134 -7.28 -10.89 -34.36
C GLU A 134 -6.71 -9.68 -35.13
N ASN A 135 -6.43 -9.80 -36.43
CA ASN A 135 -5.69 -8.78 -37.18
C ASN A 135 -6.53 -7.58 -37.63
N GLU A 136 -7.87 -7.68 -37.65
CA GLU A 136 -8.74 -6.58 -38.10
C GLU A 136 -8.94 -5.54 -36.98
N ASP A 137 -9.24 -5.96 -35.75
CA ASP A 137 -9.40 -5.06 -34.59
C ASP A 137 -8.10 -4.29 -34.26
N ARG A 138 -6.96 -4.95 -34.42
CA ARG A 138 -5.63 -4.35 -34.23
C ARG A 138 -5.27 -3.34 -35.34
N GLN A 139 -5.85 -3.47 -36.53
CA GLN A 139 -5.71 -2.49 -37.60
C GLN A 139 -6.64 -1.29 -37.42
N GLU A 140 -7.86 -1.50 -36.92
CA GLU A 140 -8.84 -0.45 -36.62
C GLU A 140 -8.31 0.49 -35.51
N LEU A 141 -7.72 -0.06 -34.44
CA LEU A 141 -7.09 0.68 -33.33
C LEU A 141 -5.81 1.43 -33.75
N ARG A 142 -5.04 0.90 -34.72
CA ARG A 142 -3.89 1.60 -35.29
C ARG A 142 -4.29 2.70 -36.27
N ARG A 143 -5.40 2.56 -36.98
CA ARG A 143 -5.92 3.58 -37.91
C ARG A 143 -6.46 4.83 -37.20
N ARG A 144 -6.84 4.72 -35.92
CA ARG A 144 -7.35 5.82 -35.09
C ARG A 144 -6.28 6.60 -34.31
N SER A 145 -5.01 6.19 -34.33
CA SER A 145 -3.95 7.14 -33.98
C SER A 145 -4.00 8.23 -35.04
N GLU A 146 -4.31 9.46 -34.64
CA GLU A 146 -4.17 10.64 -35.47
C GLU A 146 -2.71 10.76 -35.94
N TYR A 147 -2.39 10.05 -37.03
CA TYR A 147 -1.30 10.40 -37.91
C TYR A 147 -1.81 11.62 -38.68
N ILE A 148 -1.85 12.76 -38.00
CA ILE A 148 -2.04 14.05 -38.66
C ILE A 148 -0.78 14.25 -39.49
N LYS A 149 -0.81 13.79 -40.74
CA LYS A 149 -0.29 14.63 -41.81
C LYS A 149 -1.16 15.86 -41.76
N THR A 150 -0.57 16.99 -41.39
CA THR A 150 -1.22 18.29 -41.51
C THR A 150 -1.40 18.56 -43.00
N ASP A 151 -2.47 18.05 -43.57
CA ASP A 151 -2.93 18.42 -44.90
C ASP A 151 -4.25 19.17 -44.72
N THR A 152 -4.09 20.42 -44.33
CA THR A 152 -5.02 21.55 -44.52
C THR A 152 -4.39 22.74 -43.81
N GLY A 153 -3.33 23.27 -44.42
CA GLY A 153 -2.89 24.62 -44.14
C GLY A 153 -3.97 25.60 -44.63
N ASN A 154 -4.75 26.13 -43.69
CA ASN A 154 -5.17 27.54 -43.69
C ASN A 154 -4.91 28.14 -42.29
N ASP A 155 -3.78 27.76 -41.71
CA ASP A 155 -2.99 28.62 -40.82
C ASP A 155 -1.85 29.17 -41.72
N PRO A 156 -1.67 30.48 -41.86
CA PRO A 156 -0.71 31.05 -42.79
C PRO A 156 0.71 30.88 -42.24
N LEU A 157 1.32 29.72 -42.47
CA LEU A 157 2.76 29.44 -42.58
C LEU A 157 2.91 27.94 -42.92
N ASP A 158 3.80 27.65 -43.87
CA ASP A 158 4.22 26.32 -44.35
C ASP A 158 3.41 25.70 -45.51
N GLU A 159 3.44 26.42 -46.63
CA GLU A 159 3.63 25.77 -47.94
C GLU A 159 5.08 25.24 -48.04
N VAL A 160 5.23 24.12 -48.77
CA VAL A 160 6.46 23.51 -49.31
C VAL A 160 7.11 22.38 -48.49
N ALA A 161 6.96 21.14 -48.98
CA ALA A 161 8.01 20.16 -49.29
C ALA A 161 7.40 18.75 -49.25
N ASP A 162 6.97 18.19 -50.39
CA ASP A 162 7.78 17.39 -51.30
C ASP A 162 8.63 16.29 -50.62
N THR A 163 8.36 15.07 -51.04
CA THR A 163 9.10 13.86 -50.72
C THR A 163 10.56 13.98 -51.17
N LYS A 164 11.49 14.26 -50.25
CA LYS A 164 12.88 13.76 -50.25
C LYS A 164 13.67 14.31 -49.05
N GLY A 165 13.94 13.41 -48.10
CA GLY A 165 15.02 13.49 -47.11
C GLY A 165 15.01 14.67 -46.14
N ASP A 166 14.67 14.44 -44.86
CA ASP A 166 15.27 15.24 -43.78
C ASP A 166 15.13 14.61 -42.38
N ASP A 167 16.06 15.00 -41.50
CA ASP A 167 16.19 14.73 -40.06
C ASP A 167 15.06 15.40 -39.24
N ASP A 168 13.80 15.20 -39.64
CA ASP A 168 12.67 15.93 -39.07
C ASP A 168 12.23 15.41 -37.69
N THR A 169 12.00 16.37 -36.80
CA THR A 169 11.62 16.11 -35.42
C THR A 169 10.13 15.76 -35.34
N VAL A 170 9.81 14.52 -34.96
CA VAL A 170 8.44 14.02 -34.81
C VAL A 170 7.83 14.52 -33.51
N VAL A 171 6.64 15.13 -33.59
CA VAL A 171 5.86 15.55 -32.43
C VAL A 171 4.90 14.42 -32.03
N VAL A 172 5.08 13.86 -30.84
CA VAL A 172 4.13 12.90 -30.26
C VAL A 172 3.26 13.63 -29.25
N ARG A 173 1.95 13.59 -29.46
CA ARG A 173 0.97 14.17 -28.53
C ARG A 173 0.57 13.16 -27.45
N GLY A 174 0.13 13.70 -26.32
CA GLY A 174 -0.57 12.95 -25.30
C GLY A 174 -1.78 13.74 -24.82
N TYR A 175 -2.73 13.01 -24.25
CA TYR A 175 -4.04 13.47 -23.86
C TYR A 175 -4.31 13.04 -22.43
N PHE A 176 -4.88 13.95 -21.65
CA PHE A 176 -5.28 13.73 -20.27
C PHE A 176 -6.80 13.72 -20.22
N HIS A 177 -7.38 12.59 -19.84
CA HIS A 177 -8.81 12.39 -19.77
C HIS A 177 -9.23 12.35 -18.31
N THR A 178 -10.40 12.88 -18.05
CA THR A 178 -11.03 12.88 -16.75
C THR A 178 -12.39 12.23 -16.88
N TYR A 179 -12.61 11.21 -16.07
CA TYR A 179 -13.86 10.46 -16.01
C TYR A 179 -14.46 10.61 -14.62
N GLN A 180 -15.77 10.43 -14.54
CA GLN A 180 -16.50 10.38 -13.27
C GLN A 180 -17.35 9.11 -13.23
N THR A 181 -17.37 8.42 -12.09
CA THR A 181 -18.26 7.28 -11.88
C THR A 181 -19.72 7.73 -11.84
N ASN A 182 -20.58 7.07 -12.62
CA ASN A 182 -22.02 7.37 -12.66
C ASN A 182 -22.86 6.40 -11.80
N ARG A 183 -22.18 5.47 -11.11
CA ARG A 183 -22.72 4.60 -10.07
C ARG A 183 -21.59 4.08 -9.17
N ASP A 184 -21.94 3.44 -8.07
CA ASP A 184 -21.00 2.67 -7.26
C ASP A 184 -20.35 1.55 -8.09
N LEU A 185 -19.01 1.49 -8.07
CA LEU A 185 -18.25 0.41 -8.70
C LEU A 185 -17.85 -0.63 -7.65
N LYS A 186 -18.02 -1.92 -7.97
CA LYS A 186 -17.51 -3.01 -7.15
C LYS A 186 -16.12 -3.36 -7.63
N VAL A 187 -15.11 -3.30 -6.77
CA VAL A 187 -13.73 -3.57 -7.16
C VAL A 187 -13.08 -4.54 -6.19
N LEU A 188 -12.03 -5.20 -6.65
CA LEU A 188 -11.14 -5.96 -5.77
C LEU A 188 -9.81 -5.22 -5.64
N VAL A 189 -9.46 -4.81 -4.43
CA VAL A 189 -8.13 -4.25 -4.13
C VAL A 189 -7.16 -5.41 -3.93
N ILE A 190 -6.05 -5.39 -4.66
CA ILE A 190 -4.96 -6.35 -4.52
C ILE A 190 -3.87 -5.70 -3.68
N ASP A 191 -3.60 -6.29 -2.51
CA ASP A 191 -2.69 -5.77 -1.50
C ASP A 191 -1.24 -5.63 -1.99
N GLY A 192 -0.42 -4.89 -1.23
CA GLY A 192 0.98 -4.64 -1.54
C GLY A 192 1.16 -3.75 -2.76
N MET A 193 2.37 -3.77 -3.33
CA MET A 193 2.74 -3.03 -4.54
C MET A 193 2.33 -3.84 -5.77
N SER A 194 1.05 -4.20 -5.87
CA SER A 194 0.51 -5.15 -6.84
C SER A 194 0.60 -4.70 -8.31
N ALA A 195 0.96 -3.45 -8.58
CA ALA A 195 1.30 -2.97 -9.93
C ALA A 195 2.83 -2.99 -10.20
N GLY A 196 3.65 -3.38 -9.23
CA GLY A 196 5.10 -3.42 -9.33
C GLY A 196 5.59 -4.55 -10.24
N LYS A 197 6.27 -4.22 -11.34
CA LYS A 197 6.70 -5.19 -12.37
C LYS A 197 8.10 -5.72 -12.08
N THR A 198 8.26 -6.41 -10.96
CA THR A 198 9.54 -6.91 -10.42
C THR A 198 9.47 -8.42 -10.13
N ASP A 199 10.63 -9.04 -9.94
CA ASP A 199 10.79 -10.45 -9.55
C ASP A 199 10.76 -10.66 -8.03
N MET A 200 10.43 -9.63 -7.26
CA MET A 200 10.41 -9.66 -5.79
C MET A 200 9.12 -10.25 -5.19
N GLY A 201 8.15 -10.62 -6.02
CA GLY A 201 6.89 -11.27 -5.60
C GLY A 201 5.66 -10.36 -5.59
N THR A 202 5.81 -9.10 -5.99
CA THR A 202 4.73 -8.09 -6.05
C THR A 202 3.54 -8.48 -6.94
N LEU A 203 3.74 -9.40 -7.90
CA LEU A 203 2.71 -9.88 -8.83
C LEU A 203 2.17 -11.27 -8.46
N ASP A 204 2.69 -11.91 -7.41
CA ASP A 204 2.40 -13.32 -7.11
C ASP A 204 0.93 -13.56 -6.81
N SER A 205 0.25 -12.62 -6.12
CA SER A 205 -1.19 -12.69 -5.85
C SER A 205 -2.02 -12.76 -7.14
N GLN A 206 -1.63 -12.02 -8.18
CA GLN A 206 -2.30 -12.06 -9.48
C GLN A 206 -1.88 -13.27 -10.29
N ASP A 207 -0.58 -13.53 -10.38
CA ASP A 207 -0.05 -14.50 -11.33
C ASP A 207 -0.15 -15.94 -10.81
N LEU A 208 0.04 -16.19 -9.51
CA LEU A 208 -0.03 -17.53 -8.91
C LEU A 208 -1.42 -17.90 -8.40
N VAL A 209 -2.15 -16.93 -7.81
CA VAL A 209 -3.47 -17.19 -7.21
C VAL A 209 -4.58 -16.90 -8.22
N LEU A 210 -4.76 -15.65 -8.67
CA LEU A 210 -5.88 -15.30 -9.55
C LEU A 210 -5.78 -15.96 -10.95
N ARG A 211 -4.57 -16.08 -11.51
CA ARG A 211 -4.32 -16.70 -12.82
C ARG A 211 -3.87 -18.15 -12.72
N GLU A 212 -3.86 -18.75 -11.53
CA GLU A 212 -3.49 -20.14 -11.29
C GLU A 212 -2.14 -20.55 -11.91
N ASN A 213 -1.16 -19.65 -11.91
CA ASN A 213 0.18 -19.86 -12.50
C ASN A 213 0.17 -20.12 -14.02
N ASN A 214 -0.91 -19.77 -14.73
CA ASN A 214 -1.02 -19.87 -16.19
C ASN A 214 -0.44 -18.63 -16.90
N THR A 215 0.65 -18.06 -16.38
CA THR A 215 1.18 -16.77 -16.82
C THR A 215 2.46 -16.97 -17.63
N ASN A 216 2.54 -16.31 -18.80
CA ASN A 216 3.80 -16.26 -19.54
C ASN A 216 4.79 -15.44 -18.70
N ARG A 217 5.84 -16.10 -18.21
CA ARG A 217 6.72 -15.76 -17.06
C ARG A 217 7.53 -14.45 -17.16
N GLY A 218 7.05 -13.41 -17.85
CA GLY A 218 7.64 -12.08 -17.86
C GLY A 218 6.84 -11.13 -16.97
N SER A 219 7.52 -10.36 -16.13
CA SER A 219 6.90 -9.32 -15.29
C SER A 219 6.18 -8.21 -16.09
N MET A 220 6.35 -8.16 -17.40
CA MET A 220 5.83 -7.13 -18.31
C MET A 220 4.57 -7.56 -19.09
N ASP A 221 3.85 -8.60 -18.64
CA ASP A 221 2.67 -9.18 -19.28
C ASP A 221 1.34 -8.45 -18.94
N GLU A 222 1.37 -7.12 -18.77
CA GLU A 222 0.25 -6.37 -18.18
C GLU A 222 -1.07 -6.47 -18.95
N TRP A 223 -1.06 -6.42 -20.28
CA TRP A 223 -2.28 -6.49 -21.08
C TRP A 223 -2.96 -7.86 -20.99
N ASN A 224 -2.18 -8.94 -21.04
CA ASN A 224 -2.76 -10.28 -20.87
C ASN A 224 -3.27 -10.47 -19.44
N ARG A 225 -2.52 -9.97 -18.44
CA ARG A 225 -2.97 -9.96 -17.05
C ARG A 225 -4.29 -9.21 -16.90
N ALA A 226 -4.40 -8.00 -17.43
CA ALA A 226 -5.63 -7.22 -17.39
C ALA A 226 -6.79 -7.96 -18.07
N ASN A 227 -6.56 -8.56 -19.23
CA ASN A 227 -7.59 -9.34 -19.93
C ASN A 227 -8.04 -10.57 -19.13
N ASP A 228 -7.11 -11.32 -18.53
CA ASP A 228 -7.44 -12.50 -17.73
C ASP A 228 -8.18 -12.11 -16.44
N LEU A 229 -7.70 -11.06 -15.75
CA LEU A 229 -8.37 -10.49 -14.60
C LEU A 229 -9.78 -10.02 -14.97
N CYS A 230 -9.96 -9.35 -16.11
CA CYS A 230 -11.28 -8.87 -16.52
C CYS A 230 -12.27 -9.98 -16.91
N LYS A 231 -11.80 -11.16 -17.32
CA LYS A 231 -12.66 -12.34 -17.43
C LYS A 231 -13.20 -12.76 -16.05
N LEU A 232 -12.31 -12.83 -15.05
CA LEU A 232 -12.72 -13.11 -13.66
C LEU A 232 -13.67 -12.05 -13.12
N ALA A 233 -13.41 -10.77 -13.41
CA ALA A 233 -14.28 -9.68 -12.99
C ALA A 233 -15.71 -9.84 -13.53
N SER A 234 -15.83 -10.21 -14.81
CA SER A 234 -17.13 -10.49 -15.43
C SER A 234 -17.83 -11.68 -14.76
N GLU A 235 -17.11 -12.74 -14.41
CA GLU A 235 -17.68 -13.92 -13.72
C GLU A 235 -18.14 -13.58 -12.30
N TRP A 236 -17.40 -12.71 -11.60
CA TRP A 236 -17.68 -12.32 -10.21
C TRP A 236 -18.64 -11.13 -10.09
N GLY A 237 -18.99 -10.50 -11.20
CA GLY A 237 -19.84 -9.31 -11.22
C GLY A 237 -19.19 -8.10 -10.55
N ILE A 238 -17.87 -7.93 -10.74
CA ILE A 238 -17.11 -6.76 -10.30
C ILE A 238 -16.62 -5.94 -11.52
N ASP A 239 -16.31 -4.68 -11.30
CA ASP A 239 -16.01 -3.67 -12.32
C ASP A 239 -14.53 -3.58 -12.70
N GLY A 240 -13.65 -4.08 -11.84
CA GLY A 240 -12.20 -3.94 -12.01
C GLY A 240 -11.38 -4.27 -10.76
N PHE A 241 -10.07 -4.08 -10.89
CA PHE A 241 -9.08 -4.38 -9.85
C PHE A 241 -8.28 -3.13 -9.51
N VAL A 242 -8.16 -2.81 -8.23
CA VAL A 242 -7.31 -1.72 -7.75
C VAL A 242 -5.94 -2.29 -7.39
N ARG A 243 -4.89 -1.63 -7.88
CA ARG A 243 -3.50 -2.00 -7.65
C ARG A 243 -2.69 -0.78 -7.25
N ILE A 244 -1.57 -1.01 -6.59
CA ILE A 244 -0.73 0.06 -6.06
C ILE A 244 0.67 -0.06 -6.63
N GLU A 245 1.19 1.06 -7.11
CA GLU A 245 2.60 1.30 -7.34
C GLU A 245 3.03 2.58 -6.61
N ILE A 246 3.77 3.47 -7.25
CA ILE A 246 3.99 4.84 -6.75
C ILE A 246 2.72 5.73 -6.90
N GLY A 247 1.68 5.23 -7.57
CA GLY A 247 0.33 5.75 -7.45
C GLY A 247 -0.68 4.60 -7.35
N ILE A 248 -1.92 4.94 -7.03
CA ILE A 248 -3.03 3.98 -7.00
C ILE A 248 -3.71 3.97 -8.37
N GLU A 249 -3.77 2.79 -8.97
CA GLU A 249 -4.41 2.55 -10.26
C GLU A 249 -5.57 1.57 -10.13
N ILE A 250 -6.50 1.64 -11.09
CA ILE A 250 -7.54 0.65 -11.32
C ILE A 250 -7.42 0.12 -12.74
N ILE A 251 -7.43 -1.20 -12.89
CA ILE A 251 -7.76 -1.86 -14.16
C ILE A 251 -9.28 -1.87 -14.25
N LYS A 252 -9.85 -0.97 -15.04
CA LYS A 252 -11.29 -0.94 -15.30
C LYS A 252 -11.59 -1.80 -16.51
N CYS A 253 -12.49 -2.78 -16.35
CA CYS A 253 -12.70 -3.81 -17.37
C CYS A 253 -13.65 -3.39 -18.51
N ASP A 254 -14.58 -2.50 -18.21
CA ASP A 254 -15.52 -1.94 -19.19
C ASP A 254 -15.76 -0.46 -18.91
N PHE A 255 -15.48 0.40 -19.88
CA PHE A 255 -15.63 1.85 -19.78
C PHE A 255 -17.04 2.34 -20.18
N GLY A 256 -17.78 1.57 -20.97
CA GLY A 256 -19.03 2.02 -21.58
C GLY A 256 -20.22 2.09 -20.61
N GLU A 257 -20.16 1.37 -19.49
CA GLU A 257 -21.34 1.17 -18.63
C GLU A 257 -21.36 1.98 -17.33
N SER A 258 -20.24 2.61 -16.94
CA SER A 258 -20.09 3.08 -15.55
C SER A 258 -19.25 4.34 -15.36
N LEU A 259 -18.82 4.97 -16.46
CA LEU A 259 -17.99 6.17 -16.45
C LEU A 259 -18.51 7.20 -17.45
N ASP A 260 -18.67 8.43 -16.98
CA ASP A 260 -18.96 9.59 -17.83
C ASP A 260 -17.66 10.33 -18.13
N LEU A 261 -17.43 10.66 -19.41
CA LEU A 261 -16.31 11.53 -19.79
C LEU A 261 -16.61 12.97 -19.37
N VAL A 262 -15.82 13.50 -18.44
CA VAL A 262 -15.95 14.89 -17.96
C VAL A 262 -15.14 15.83 -18.83
N SER A 263 -13.86 15.50 -19.08
CA SER A 263 -12.99 16.33 -19.90
C SER A 263 -11.91 15.53 -20.60
N MET A 264 -11.47 16.05 -21.74
CA MET A 264 -10.36 15.50 -22.50
C MET A 264 -9.49 16.66 -23.00
N MET A 265 -8.24 16.68 -22.55
CA MET A 265 -7.32 17.78 -22.80
C MET A 265 -6.04 17.28 -23.44
N ARG A 266 -5.55 17.97 -24.47
CA ARG A 266 -4.23 17.71 -25.04
C ARG A 266 -3.16 18.33 -24.14
N THR A 267 -2.09 17.60 -23.84
CA THR A 267 -1.01 18.09 -22.99
C THR A 267 0.00 18.94 -23.75
N GLU A 268 0.69 19.83 -23.02
CA GLU A 268 1.72 20.71 -23.54
C GLU A 268 3.01 19.97 -23.92
N LEU A 269 3.76 20.51 -24.88
CA LEU A 269 5.04 19.94 -25.30
C LEU A 269 6.11 20.13 -24.22
N MET A 270 6.71 19.00 -23.80
CA MET A 270 7.71 18.96 -22.74
C MET A 270 9.01 19.72 -23.05
N ASP A 271 9.27 20.17 -24.29
CA ASP A 271 10.46 20.95 -24.66
C ASP A 271 10.60 22.25 -23.83
N ARG A 272 9.49 22.84 -23.37
CA ARG A 272 9.50 24.01 -22.47
C ARG A 272 9.75 23.65 -21.01
N ILE A 273 9.59 22.38 -20.65
CA ILE A 273 9.67 21.85 -19.29
C ILE A 273 10.99 21.10 -19.06
N MET A 274 11.71 20.66 -20.11
CA MET A 274 12.97 19.90 -20.05
C MET A 274 14.18 20.59 -19.38
N GLY A 275 14.01 21.76 -18.77
CA GLY A 275 14.91 22.26 -17.72
C GLY A 275 14.58 21.76 -16.30
N LYS A 276 13.49 21.01 -16.12
CA LYS A 276 12.85 20.66 -14.85
C LYS A 276 12.33 19.21 -14.83
N SER A 277 13.10 18.22 -15.30
CA SER A 277 12.69 16.79 -15.13
C SER A 277 12.41 16.44 -13.67
N GLY A 278 12.97 17.23 -12.76
CA GLY A 278 12.78 17.10 -11.34
C GLY A 278 11.42 17.50 -10.77
N LEU A 279 10.69 18.42 -11.42
CA LEU A 279 9.42 18.93 -10.89
C LEU A 279 8.31 17.89 -11.03
N ALA A 280 8.31 17.10 -12.10
CA ALA A 280 7.32 16.04 -12.33
C ALA A 280 7.49 14.87 -11.35
N THR A 281 8.73 14.47 -11.03
CA THR A 281 9.01 13.48 -9.96
C THR A 281 8.69 14.05 -8.59
N PHE A 282 8.89 15.35 -8.37
CA PHE A 282 8.61 16.03 -7.10
C PHE A 282 7.11 16.13 -6.77
N GLN A 283 6.26 16.43 -7.76
CA GLN A 283 4.80 16.45 -7.57
C GLN A 283 4.25 15.05 -7.24
N PHE A 284 4.89 14.02 -7.80
CA PHE A 284 4.49 12.63 -7.68
C PHE A 284 4.69 11.99 -6.30
N VAL A 285 5.57 12.54 -5.45
CA VAL A 285 5.93 11.96 -4.13
C VAL A 285 5.22 12.65 -2.96
N ARG A 286 4.46 13.73 -3.20
CA ARG A 286 4.09 14.67 -2.13
C ARG A 286 2.78 14.38 -1.37
N ALA A 287 2.06 13.30 -1.65
CA ALA A 287 0.76 13.07 -1.01
C ALA A 287 0.83 12.31 0.34
N VAL A 288 -0.16 12.59 1.18
CA VAL A 288 -0.55 11.89 2.42
C VAL A 288 0.12 12.34 3.74
N GLY A 289 -0.71 12.83 4.66
CA GLY A 289 -0.41 12.93 6.08
C GLY A 289 -1.64 12.55 6.91
N GLU A 290 -1.45 11.76 7.98
CA GLU A 290 -2.49 11.47 8.99
C GLU A 290 -1.90 11.42 10.41
N ARG A 291 -2.77 11.73 11.37
CA ARG A 291 -2.50 11.97 12.79
C ARG A 291 -2.08 10.67 13.53
N LYS A 292 -1.10 10.77 14.43
CA LYS A 292 -0.54 9.63 15.18
C LYS A 292 -0.48 9.92 16.68
N ARG A 293 -1.54 9.58 17.43
CA ARG A 293 -1.61 9.82 18.88
C ARG A 293 -0.55 9.03 19.68
N LEU A 294 -0.37 7.73 19.39
CA LEU A 294 0.69 6.93 20.02
C LEU A 294 2.10 7.47 19.72
N ALA A 295 2.32 7.98 18.51
CA ALA A 295 3.62 8.56 18.16
C ALA A 295 3.91 9.88 18.92
N LEU A 296 2.88 10.64 19.30
CA LEU A 296 3.05 11.82 20.16
C LEU A 296 3.48 11.40 21.57
N MET A 297 2.87 10.35 22.13
CA MET A 297 3.18 9.88 23.49
C MET A 297 4.63 9.42 23.69
N VAL A 298 5.34 9.05 22.62
CA VAL A 298 6.75 8.60 22.67
C VAL A 298 7.75 9.68 22.24
N HIS A 299 7.26 10.85 21.82
CA HIS A 299 8.11 11.94 21.35
C HIS A 299 8.89 12.52 22.53
N GLU A 300 10.21 12.32 22.58
CA GLU A 300 11.05 12.69 23.74
C GLU A 300 10.96 14.17 24.14
N PRO A 301 10.88 15.14 23.21
CA PRO A 301 10.67 16.55 23.56
C PRO A 301 9.29 16.88 24.17
N LEU A 302 8.35 15.94 24.20
CA LEU A 302 7.01 16.18 24.77
C LEU A 302 7.12 16.39 26.28
N GLN A 303 6.52 17.47 26.80
CA GLN A 303 6.47 17.71 28.25
C GLN A 303 5.61 16.64 28.94
N SER A 304 5.95 16.31 30.19
CA SER A 304 5.29 15.26 30.98
C SER A 304 3.77 15.43 31.06
N GLN A 305 3.28 16.66 31.20
CA GLN A 305 1.84 16.95 31.23
C GLN A 305 1.12 16.48 29.95
N TYR A 306 1.66 16.78 28.76
CA TYR A 306 1.02 16.36 27.50
C TYR A 306 1.04 14.84 27.29
N PHE A 307 2.04 14.15 27.85
CA PHE A 307 2.04 12.69 27.86
C PHE A 307 0.89 12.15 28.72
N ILE A 308 0.69 12.72 29.92
CA ILE A 308 -0.43 12.38 30.81
C ILE A 308 -1.77 12.68 30.14
N ASP A 309 -1.93 13.87 29.56
CA ASP A 309 -3.17 14.30 28.88
C ASP A 309 -3.55 13.34 27.74
N GLU A 310 -2.58 12.87 26.95
CA GLU A 310 -2.84 11.92 25.87
C GLU A 310 -3.25 10.54 26.42
N VAL A 311 -2.62 10.07 27.50
CA VAL A 311 -3.00 8.80 28.17
C VAL A 311 -4.41 8.91 28.74
N GLU A 312 -4.75 10.02 29.40
CA GLU A 312 -6.10 10.28 29.91
C GLU A 312 -7.12 10.34 28.78
N ALA A 313 -6.85 11.10 27.72
CA ALA A 313 -7.76 11.23 26.60
C ALA A 313 -7.99 9.89 25.87
N ALA A 314 -6.99 9.01 25.84
CA ALA A 314 -7.13 7.67 25.26
C ALA A 314 -7.93 6.70 26.15
N THR A 315 -7.92 6.88 27.47
CA THR A 315 -8.46 5.91 28.43
C THR A 315 -9.79 6.35 29.07
N LEU A 316 -9.93 7.61 29.45
CA LEU A 316 -11.14 8.15 30.09
C LEU A 316 -12.36 8.12 29.17
N THR A 317 -12.16 8.10 27.85
CA THR A 317 -13.22 7.88 26.86
C THR A 317 -14.02 6.60 27.13
N TRP A 318 -13.38 5.57 27.70
CA TRP A 318 -13.99 4.26 27.95
C TRP A 318 -14.31 4.00 29.42
N TYR A 319 -13.89 4.89 30.32
CA TYR A 319 -14.01 4.71 31.76
C TYR A 319 -15.25 5.42 32.29
N ASN A 320 -16.23 4.65 32.78
CA ASN A 320 -17.44 5.23 33.36
C ASN A 320 -17.10 6.05 34.61
N ALA A 321 -17.57 7.31 34.63
CA ALA A 321 -17.44 8.17 35.79
C ALA A 321 -18.19 7.56 36.99
N PRO A 322 -17.69 7.76 38.23
CA PRO A 322 -18.45 7.43 39.42
C PRO A 322 -19.81 8.16 39.42
N PRO A 323 -20.88 7.54 39.94
CA PRO A 323 -22.17 8.20 40.03
C PRO A 323 -22.10 9.42 40.97
N SER A 324 -22.69 10.53 40.54
CA SER A 324 -22.90 11.73 41.33
C SER A 324 -24.03 11.51 42.36
N PRO A 325 -24.03 12.23 43.52
CA PRO A 325 -25.15 12.18 44.47
C PRO A 325 -26.53 12.48 43.87
N ASP A 326 -26.56 13.21 42.74
CA ASP A 326 -27.79 13.57 42.01
C ASP A 326 -28.16 12.58 40.88
N ASP A 327 -27.37 11.53 40.67
CA ASP A 327 -27.63 10.55 39.60
C ASP A 327 -28.79 9.62 39.98
N ASN A 328 -29.90 9.73 39.24
CA ASN A 328 -31.02 8.79 39.32
C ASN A 328 -30.68 7.48 38.60
N SER A 329 -29.85 6.64 39.23
CA SER A 329 -29.41 5.35 38.69
C SER A 329 -30.50 4.26 38.80
N MET A 330 -30.90 3.67 37.66
CA MET A 330 -31.57 2.35 37.59
C MET A 330 -30.55 1.19 37.46
N ALA A 331 -29.24 1.46 37.61
CA ALA A 331 -28.21 0.45 37.43
C ALA A 331 -27.96 -0.33 38.72
N ASP A 332 -27.95 -1.67 38.60
CA ASP A 332 -27.65 -2.64 39.65
C ASP A 332 -26.28 -2.30 40.27
N GLN A 333 -26.25 -2.00 41.58
CA GLN A 333 -25.04 -1.63 42.34
C GLN A 333 -24.12 -2.84 42.59
N ARG A 334 -23.77 -3.60 41.55
CA ARG A 334 -22.74 -4.62 41.67
C ARG A 334 -21.37 -3.97 41.73
N GLU A 335 -20.45 -4.57 42.47
CA GLU A 335 -19.01 -4.31 42.35
C GLU A 335 -18.56 -4.71 40.94
N VAL A 336 -18.73 -3.79 39.99
CA VAL A 336 -18.26 -3.95 38.63
C VAL A 336 -16.81 -3.47 38.60
N ASN A 337 -15.89 -4.31 38.14
CA ASN A 337 -14.51 -3.92 37.90
C ASN A 337 -14.47 -2.92 36.73
N ARG A 338 -14.64 -1.62 37.05
CA ARG A 338 -14.78 -0.53 36.07
C ARG A 338 -13.61 -0.45 35.10
N THR A 339 -12.40 -0.79 35.55
CA THR A 339 -11.21 -0.83 34.69
C THR A 339 -11.29 -1.99 33.70
N ALA A 340 -11.69 -3.18 34.13
CA ALA A 340 -11.87 -4.33 33.23
C ALA A 340 -12.97 -4.04 32.19
N ASP A 341 -14.08 -3.42 32.60
CA ASP A 341 -15.14 -2.99 31.69
C ASP A 341 -14.64 -1.94 30.69
N ALA A 342 -13.86 -0.96 31.13
CA ALA A 342 -13.29 0.07 30.25
C ALA A 342 -12.31 -0.52 29.22
N ILE A 343 -11.48 -1.47 29.63
CA ILE A 343 -10.60 -2.22 28.73
C ILE A 343 -11.42 -2.97 27.69
N GLU A 344 -12.49 -3.65 28.11
CA GLU A 344 -13.36 -4.39 27.20
C GLU A 344 -14.04 -3.45 26.19
N GLN A 345 -14.58 -2.32 26.65
CA GLN A 345 -15.20 -1.32 25.79
C GLN A 345 -14.22 -0.76 24.76
N CYS A 346 -13.00 -0.41 25.19
CA CYS A 346 -11.91 0.04 24.33
C CYS A 346 -11.58 -1.00 23.25
N ARG A 347 -11.41 -2.26 23.67
CA ARG A 347 -10.99 -3.39 22.83
C ARG A 347 -11.99 -3.69 21.73
N VAL A 348 -13.28 -3.76 22.07
CA VAL A 348 -14.30 -4.20 21.12
C VAL A 348 -14.89 -3.07 20.28
N HIS A 349 -14.68 -1.80 20.65
CA HIS A 349 -15.37 -0.67 20.03
C HIS A 349 -15.34 -0.69 18.49
N TYR A 350 -14.15 -0.80 17.90
CA TYR A 350 -13.97 -0.83 16.44
C TYR A 350 -14.37 -2.17 15.79
N LEU A 351 -14.57 -3.21 16.60
CA LEU A 351 -14.99 -4.53 16.15
C LEU A 351 -16.50 -4.74 16.22
N ARG A 352 -17.23 -3.87 16.94
CA ARG A 352 -18.69 -3.94 17.09
C ARG A 352 -19.45 -4.01 15.76
N PRO A 353 -19.08 -3.26 14.70
CA PRO A 353 -19.78 -3.36 13.43
C PRO A 353 -19.72 -4.77 12.83
N ALA A 354 -18.55 -5.43 12.90
CA ALA A 354 -18.37 -6.78 12.38
C ALA A 354 -19.23 -7.81 13.13
N LEU A 355 -19.41 -7.63 14.44
CA LEU A 355 -20.21 -8.55 15.27
C LEU A 355 -21.67 -8.66 14.82
N LYS A 356 -22.21 -7.67 14.09
CA LYS A 356 -23.57 -7.76 13.53
C LYS A 356 -23.72 -8.91 12.52
N ALA A 357 -22.65 -9.26 11.82
CA ALA A 357 -22.62 -10.33 10.83
C ALA A 357 -22.04 -11.65 11.39
N ARG A 358 -21.79 -11.75 12.72
CA ARG A 358 -21.07 -12.87 13.32
C ARG A 358 -21.64 -14.26 13.01
N GLN A 359 -22.97 -14.37 12.85
CA GLN A 359 -23.62 -15.64 12.51
C GLN A 359 -23.33 -16.12 11.07
N GLN A 360 -22.83 -15.24 10.21
CA GLN A 360 -22.50 -15.52 8.81
C GLN A 360 -21.00 -15.73 8.59
N TRP A 361 -20.19 -15.58 9.63
CA TRP A 361 -18.74 -15.70 9.54
C TRP A 361 -18.32 -17.12 9.16
N SER A 362 -17.38 -17.20 8.22
CA SER A 362 -16.59 -18.39 8.02
C SER A 362 -15.58 -18.58 9.16
N PHE A 363 -14.87 -19.70 9.15
CA PHE A 363 -13.78 -19.92 10.08
C PHE A 363 -12.65 -18.89 9.87
N GLU A 364 -12.36 -18.53 8.62
CA GLU A 364 -11.37 -17.52 8.26
C GLU A 364 -11.74 -16.12 8.78
N ASP A 365 -13.03 -15.75 8.70
CA ASP A 365 -13.54 -14.50 9.28
C ASP A 365 -13.30 -14.45 10.80
N GLU A 366 -13.49 -15.58 11.49
CA GLU A 366 -13.23 -15.71 12.92
C GLU A 366 -11.75 -15.53 13.26
N LEU A 367 -10.85 -16.03 12.42
CA LEU A 367 -9.39 -15.86 12.59
C LEU A 367 -8.93 -14.42 12.33
N ILE A 368 -9.50 -13.76 11.32
CA ILE A 368 -9.25 -12.33 11.07
C ILE A 368 -9.72 -11.51 12.27
N TYR A 369 -10.94 -11.76 12.75
CA TYR A 369 -11.46 -11.11 13.94
C TYR A 369 -10.53 -11.35 15.14
N THR A 370 -10.13 -12.60 15.39
CA THR A 370 -9.23 -12.98 16.48
C THR A 370 -7.91 -12.20 16.44
N SER A 371 -7.36 -11.97 15.24
CA SER A 371 -6.15 -11.18 15.05
C SER A 371 -6.37 -9.70 15.43
N LEU A 372 -7.44 -9.08 14.92
CA LEU A 372 -7.74 -7.68 15.22
C LEU A 372 -8.04 -7.48 16.72
N ASP A 373 -8.78 -8.41 17.29
CA ASP A 373 -9.18 -8.46 18.69
C ASP A 373 -7.98 -8.61 19.63
N ALA A 374 -6.99 -9.44 19.26
CA ALA A 374 -5.72 -9.56 19.98
C ALA A 374 -4.92 -8.26 19.95
N VAL A 375 -4.79 -7.60 18.78
CA VAL A 375 -4.06 -6.33 18.66
C VAL A 375 -4.73 -5.21 19.46
N LEU A 376 -6.04 -5.05 19.32
CA LEU A 376 -6.81 -4.04 20.07
C LEU A 376 -6.78 -4.33 21.58
N GLY A 377 -6.81 -5.61 21.97
CA GLY A 377 -6.66 -6.05 23.36
C GLY A 377 -5.33 -5.61 23.94
N THR A 378 -4.23 -5.88 23.25
CA THR A 378 -2.88 -5.45 23.65
C THR A 378 -2.81 -3.93 23.79
N ILE A 379 -3.29 -3.16 22.80
CA ILE A 379 -3.28 -1.68 22.84
C ILE A 379 -4.02 -1.17 24.07
N CYS A 380 -5.26 -1.61 24.28
CA CYS A 380 -6.09 -1.15 25.38
C CYS A 380 -5.49 -1.55 26.73
N GLN A 381 -5.06 -2.81 26.89
CA GLN A 381 -4.43 -3.27 28.14
C GLN A 381 -3.17 -2.47 28.47
N THR A 382 -2.32 -2.19 27.48
CA THR A 382 -1.12 -1.37 27.66
C THR A 382 -1.46 0.07 28.07
N LEU A 383 -2.43 0.72 27.42
CA LEU A 383 -2.84 2.08 27.79
C LEU A 383 -3.38 2.15 29.22
N PHE A 384 -4.20 1.16 29.60
CA PHE A 384 -4.76 1.10 30.96
C PHE A 384 -3.72 0.70 32.02
N SER A 385 -2.69 -0.09 31.68
CA SER A 385 -1.59 -0.38 32.60
C SER A 385 -0.74 0.86 32.88
N VAL A 386 -0.43 1.66 31.86
CA VAL A 386 0.27 2.94 31.99
C VAL A 386 -0.56 3.91 32.83
N ARG A 387 -1.87 4.03 32.56
CA ARG A 387 -2.78 4.83 33.37
C ARG A 387 -2.76 4.41 34.83
N ASN A 388 -2.80 3.11 35.12
CA ASN A 388 -2.82 2.60 36.49
C ASN A 388 -1.53 2.96 37.24
N ALA A 389 -0.37 2.82 36.60
CA ALA A 389 0.91 3.22 37.19
C ALA A 389 0.98 4.73 37.47
N LEU A 390 0.44 5.57 36.58
CA LEU A 390 0.37 7.02 36.78
C LEU A 390 -0.58 7.41 37.92
N LEU A 391 -1.73 6.72 38.05
CA LEU A 391 -2.65 6.93 39.17
C LEU A 391 -2.03 6.53 40.51
N GLU A 392 -1.36 5.37 40.57
CA GLU A 392 -0.65 4.93 41.78
C GLU A 392 0.43 5.92 42.21
N ALA A 393 1.14 6.52 41.24
CA ALA A 393 2.14 7.55 41.50
C ALA A 393 1.52 8.89 41.94
N SER A 394 0.28 9.21 41.55
CA SER A 394 -0.39 10.47 41.89
C SER A 394 -0.89 10.57 43.35
N GLY A 395 -0.72 9.50 44.14
CA GLY A 395 -1.17 9.47 45.54
C GLY A 395 -2.65 9.12 45.72
N SER A 396 -3.05 8.89 46.97
CA SER A 396 -4.38 8.40 47.34
C SER A 396 -5.17 9.47 48.10
N ASP A 397 -6.03 10.19 47.38
CA ASP A 397 -7.11 10.96 48.00
C ASP A 397 -8.47 10.53 47.42
N LEU A 398 -9.54 10.76 48.18
CA LEU A 398 -10.88 10.15 47.97
C LEU A 398 -11.62 10.61 46.70
N ASP A 399 -11.05 11.56 45.95
CA ASP A 399 -11.49 12.00 44.63
C ASP A 399 -10.26 12.11 43.71
N GLU A 400 -10.08 11.17 42.78
CA GLU A 400 -9.95 11.47 41.35
C GLU A 400 -9.52 10.25 40.54
N TYR A 401 -10.36 9.85 39.59
CA TYR A 401 -9.98 8.99 38.46
C TYR A 401 -9.07 9.73 37.45
N ARG A 402 -8.56 10.91 37.81
CA ARG A 402 -7.67 11.76 37.02
C ARG A 402 -6.27 11.73 37.60
N ILE A 403 -5.28 11.79 36.73
CA ILE A 403 -3.86 11.77 37.06
C ILE A 403 -3.45 13.19 37.44
N ARG A 404 -3.07 13.40 38.70
CA ARG A 404 -2.50 14.68 39.15
C ARG A 404 -0.99 14.69 38.91
N LEU A 405 -0.50 15.79 38.33
CA LEU A 405 0.92 16.08 38.26
C LEU A 405 1.25 17.09 39.37
N ASP A 406 1.65 16.58 40.54
CA ASP A 406 2.21 17.43 41.59
C ASP A 406 3.66 17.82 41.21
N ASN A 407 4.13 18.98 41.69
CA ASN A 407 5.39 19.65 41.26
C ASN A 407 6.58 18.70 40.93
N GLU A 408 7.45 19.13 40.00
CA GLU A 408 8.60 18.45 39.34
C GLU A 408 9.56 17.57 40.18
N ASN A 409 9.42 17.50 41.51
CA ASN A 409 10.27 16.70 42.41
C ASN A 409 9.64 15.38 42.90
N ASP A 410 8.48 14.97 42.35
CA ASP A 410 7.94 13.64 42.65
C ASP A 410 8.70 12.55 41.89
N THR A 411 9.58 11.88 42.63
CA THR A 411 10.44 10.81 42.11
C THR A 411 9.63 9.58 41.66
N GLU A 412 8.44 9.34 42.23
CA GLU A 412 7.58 8.22 41.83
C GLU A 412 6.82 8.55 40.54
N MET A 413 6.32 9.78 40.40
CA MET A 413 5.70 10.25 39.16
C MET A 413 6.68 10.24 37.97
N GLU A 414 7.91 10.73 38.15
CA GLU A 414 8.93 10.69 37.09
C GLU A 414 9.29 9.26 36.67
N LYS A 415 9.36 8.32 37.62
CA LYS A 415 9.52 6.89 37.30
C LYS A 415 8.32 6.35 36.52
N ALA A 416 7.10 6.67 36.94
CA ALA A 416 5.87 6.21 36.27
C ALA A 416 5.78 6.75 34.84
N ILE A 417 6.12 8.03 34.60
CA ILE A 417 6.20 8.63 33.27
C ILE A 417 7.27 7.95 32.41
N SER A 418 8.48 7.79 32.94
CA SER A 418 9.59 7.16 32.22
C SER A 418 9.27 5.72 31.82
N SER A 419 8.73 4.94 32.77
CA SER A 419 8.25 3.57 32.56
C SER A 419 7.11 3.54 31.54
N GLY A 420 6.12 4.42 31.67
CA GLY A 420 4.99 4.53 30.76
C GLY A 420 5.42 4.80 29.32
N ARG A 421 6.33 5.76 29.11
CA ARG A 421 6.93 6.04 27.80
C ARG A 421 7.67 4.82 27.24
N ALA A 422 8.42 4.10 28.07
CA ALA A 422 9.12 2.89 27.64
C ALA A 422 8.14 1.78 27.21
N VAL A 423 7.05 1.59 27.95
CA VAL A 423 5.99 0.64 27.63
C VAL A 423 5.28 0.99 26.32
N ILE A 424 4.94 2.27 26.10
CA ILE A 424 4.33 2.71 24.82
C ILE A 424 5.33 2.58 23.65
N ARG A 425 6.63 2.86 23.86
CA ARG A 425 7.67 2.61 22.84
C ARG A 425 7.77 1.13 22.47
N ALA A 426 7.73 0.23 23.46
CA ALA A 426 7.72 -1.20 23.22
C ALA A 426 6.48 -1.63 22.42
N LEU A 427 5.30 -1.17 22.82
CA LEU A 427 4.05 -1.40 22.08
C LEU A 427 4.16 -0.93 20.62
N MET A 428 4.71 0.26 20.39
CA MET A 428 4.90 0.78 19.03
C MET A 428 5.91 -0.07 18.22
N SER A 429 6.98 -0.54 18.86
CA SER A 429 7.94 -1.44 18.22
C SER A 429 7.26 -2.75 17.80
N ASP A 430 6.46 -3.33 18.67
CA ASP A 430 5.79 -4.63 18.45
C ASP A 430 4.69 -4.54 17.39
N LEU A 431 3.88 -3.48 17.43
CA LEU A 431 2.82 -3.26 16.44
C LEU A 431 3.39 -2.91 15.06
N GLY A 432 4.53 -2.22 15.01
CA GLY A 432 5.29 -1.97 13.79
C GLY A 432 4.52 -1.23 12.69
N TRP A 433 3.51 -0.42 13.04
CA TRP A 433 2.60 0.20 12.07
C TRP A 433 3.34 0.98 11.00
N SER A 434 2.94 0.74 9.75
CA SER A 434 3.52 1.39 8.56
C SER A 434 3.54 2.91 8.68
N THR A 435 2.45 3.48 9.23
CA THR A 435 2.33 4.90 9.46
C THR A 435 3.48 5.44 10.30
N TRP A 436 3.92 4.78 11.37
CA TRP A 436 5.00 5.30 12.24
C TRP A 436 6.36 5.37 11.55
N LYS A 437 6.60 4.50 10.58
CA LYS A 437 7.80 4.56 9.74
C LYS A 437 7.78 5.72 8.74
N LYS A 438 6.61 6.33 8.50
CA LYS A 438 6.48 7.55 7.69
C LYS A 438 7.00 8.76 8.48
N PRO A 439 8.11 9.42 8.07
CA PRO A 439 8.58 10.63 8.74
C PRO A 439 7.55 11.77 8.65
N GLN A 440 7.59 12.65 9.65
CA GLN A 440 6.79 13.89 9.72
C GLN A 440 7.46 14.99 8.87
N PRO A 441 6.84 16.17 8.64
CA PRO A 441 7.04 16.93 7.40
C PRO A 441 8.51 17.23 7.14
N CYS A 442 8.94 16.89 5.93
CA CYS A 442 10.29 17.14 5.47
C CYS A 442 10.52 18.64 5.25
N GLN A 443 11.78 19.03 5.13
CA GLN A 443 12.12 20.39 4.73
C GLN A 443 11.53 20.71 3.34
N PRO A 444 11.32 21.99 2.99
CA PRO A 444 10.70 22.37 1.71
C PRO A 444 11.40 21.82 0.45
N ASP A 445 12.70 21.53 0.54
CA ASP A 445 13.56 20.96 -0.51
C ASP A 445 13.77 19.44 -0.38
N GLU A 446 13.03 18.80 0.52
CA GLU A 446 13.04 17.37 0.77
C GLU A 446 11.65 16.77 0.56
N VAL A 447 11.63 15.48 0.24
CA VAL A 447 10.40 14.70 0.11
C VAL A 447 10.49 13.43 0.95
N ASN A 448 9.34 13.03 1.47
CA ASN A 448 9.23 11.82 2.25
C ASN A 448 9.35 10.61 1.33
N THR A 449 10.41 9.84 1.49
CA THR A 449 10.76 8.79 0.55
C THR A 449 10.77 7.42 1.21
N ILE A 450 10.09 6.50 0.55
CA ILE A 450 10.24 5.05 0.70
C ILE A 450 10.40 4.46 -0.70
N ALA A 451 11.05 3.31 -0.83
CA ALA A 451 11.09 2.62 -2.12
C ALA A 451 9.67 2.24 -2.56
N MET A 452 9.20 2.88 -3.63
CA MET A 452 7.93 2.63 -4.30
C MET A 452 8.20 2.32 -5.76
N TRP A 453 7.74 1.18 -6.29
CA TRP A 453 8.02 0.80 -7.67
C TRP A 453 7.57 1.90 -8.64
N PRO A 454 8.40 2.29 -9.63
CA PRO A 454 9.71 1.74 -10.00
C PRO A 454 10.92 2.44 -9.36
N PHE A 455 10.71 3.33 -8.40
CA PHE A 455 11.71 4.24 -7.82
C PHE A 455 12.15 3.87 -6.40
N GLY A 456 13.23 4.53 -5.96
CA GLY A 456 13.79 4.38 -4.62
C GLY A 456 14.92 3.36 -4.52
N THR A 457 15.72 3.56 -3.49
CA THR A 457 16.95 2.84 -3.18
C THR A 457 16.72 1.79 -2.09
N LYS A 458 17.71 0.91 -1.86
CA LYS A 458 17.64 -0.02 -0.73
C LYS A 458 17.59 0.71 0.60
N GLU A 459 18.32 1.80 0.69
CA GLU A 459 18.33 2.71 1.84
C GLU A 459 16.92 3.29 2.08
N ASP A 460 16.21 3.73 1.04
CA ASP A 460 14.84 4.23 1.19
C ASP A 460 13.84 3.17 1.67
N HIS A 461 14.07 1.89 1.36
CA HIS A 461 13.19 0.81 1.83
C HIS A 461 13.43 0.46 3.30
N TRP A 462 14.70 0.29 3.69
CA TRP A 462 15.05 -0.16 5.06
C TRP A 462 15.09 0.99 6.07
N HIS A 463 15.34 2.21 5.58
CA HIS A 463 15.44 3.43 6.38
C HIS A 463 14.65 4.56 5.68
N PRO A 464 13.32 4.45 5.60
CA PRO A 464 12.49 5.46 4.97
C PRO A 464 12.62 6.81 5.71
N GLY A 465 12.64 7.89 4.96
CA GLY A 465 13.15 9.17 5.46
C GLY A 465 12.87 10.35 4.54
N CYS A 466 13.11 11.55 5.05
CA CYS A 466 13.20 12.73 4.21
C CYS A 466 14.47 12.65 3.36
N ARG A 467 14.33 12.83 2.04
CA ARG A 467 15.43 12.82 1.08
C ARG A 467 15.37 14.10 0.26
N SER A 468 16.54 14.66 -0.04
CA SER A 468 16.61 15.80 -0.94
C SER A 468 16.02 15.44 -2.31
N ILE A 469 15.40 16.42 -2.94
CA ILE A 469 14.83 16.29 -4.28
C ILE A 469 15.88 15.81 -5.30
N GLU A 470 17.14 16.25 -5.16
CA GLU A 470 18.26 15.83 -6.01
C GLU A 470 18.58 14.33 -5.85
N THR A 471 18.64 13.85 -4.60
CA THR A 471 18.89 12.43 -4.29
C THR A 471 17.81 11.53 -4.89
N VAL A 472 16.54 11.94 -4.83
CA VAL A 472 15.42 11.17 -5.39
C VAL A 472 15.47 11.12 -6.92
N GLN A 473 15.91 12.20 -7.58
CA GLN A 473 15.99 12.28 -9.04
C GLN A 473 17.17 11.51 -9.62
N GLN A 474 18.29 11.46 -8.90
CA GLN A 474 19.52 10.82 -9.35
C GLN A 474 20.00 9.77 -8.34
N PRO A 475 19.23 8.69 -8.13
CA PRO A 475 19.60 7.67 -7.16
C PRO A 475 20.85 6.90 -7.62
N GLY A 476 21.78 6.70 -6.69
CA GLY A 476 23.03 5.97 -6.93
C GLY A 476 22.83 4.46 -7.15
N ASP A 477 21.75 3.90 -6.63
CA ASP A 477 21.36 2.50 -6.74
C ASP A 477 19.84 2.36 -6.96
N SER A 478 19.32 1.14 -6.79
CA SER A 478 17.88 0.88 -6.85
C SER A 478 17.52 -0.31 -5.97
N TYR A 479 16.36 -0.22 -5.30
CA TYR A 479 15.74 -1.35 -4.63
C TYR A 479 15.19 -2.38 -5.63
N TRP A 480 14.39 -1.92 -6.61
CA TRP A 480 13.63 -2.77 -7.53
C TRP A 480 14.45 -3.39 -8.66
N TRP A 481 15.62 -2.83 -8.98
CA TRP A 481 16.45 -3.26 -10.11
C TRP A 481 17.83 -3.70 -9.66
N ASN A 482 18.24 -4.91 -10.07
CA ASN A 482 19.64 -5.33 -10.00
C ASN A 482 20.46 -4.62 -11.09
N ARG A 483 20.86 -3.37 -10.86
CA ARG A 483 21.80 -2.67 -11.73
C ARG A 483 23.17 -3.35 -11.62
N ARG A 484 23.58 -4.11 -12.64
CA ARG A 484 25.00 -4.43 -12.81
C ARG A 484 25.75 -3.09 -12.93
N PRO A 485 26.89 -2.90 -12.24
CA PRO A 485 27.69 -1.69 -12.42
C PRO A 485 27.95 -1.50 -13.91
N ARG A 486 27.72 -0.28 -14.43
CA ARG A 486 28.24 0.08 -15.75
C ARG A 486 29.74 -0.17 -15.67
N LYS A 487 30.25 -1.13 -16.46
CA LYS A 487 31.69 -1.23 -16.68
C LYS A 487 32.11 0.12 -17.26
N VAL A 488 32.95 0.82 -16.50
CA VAL A 488 33.62 2.04 -16.94
C VAL A 488 34.52 1.71 -18.12
#